data_AF-A0A8T4T3B7-F1
#
_entry.id   AF-A0A8T4T3B7-F1
#
_cell.length_a   1.000
_cell.length_b   1.000
_cell.length_c   1.000
_cell.angle_alpha   90.00
_cell.angle_beta   90.00
_cell.angle_gamma   90.00
#
_symmetry.space_group_name_H-M   'P 1'
#
loop_
_entity.id
_entity.type
_entity.pdbx_description
1 polymer ?
#
loop_
_entity_poly.entity_id
_entity_poly.type
_entity_poly.pdbx_seq_one_letter_code
_entity_poly.pdbx_strand_id
1 'polypeptide(L)'
;MKKNNYIDDIILEPYALIKSKYNEGYTHIAIGESHNENKFHNYILSIIPKIHQEIGLTNLCLEIESDNQVDLIKYFKTQNSVYLNKIIQKEYKLLSRGYPLEGRFNGNYFEIIETATKLNIPIKAIDNHGDDSEEVLSKRDNYMTSKIPLKGKILLYLGAGHITHDAVPYLLNKQKPKLRLYTIYQANSANPSGLYIKKLIKYFKKLNLSDRAVAFDYSNPKTIEIFEMESLYNILSPIPWHAIILHP
;
A
#
# COMPACT_ATOMS: atom_id res chain seq x y z
N MET A 1 13.87 -12.83 -35.92
CA MET A 1 13.31 -11.85 -34.97
C MET A 1 12.54 -12.61 -33.90
N LYS A 2 12.96 -12.53 -32.62
CA LYS A 2 12.18 -13.11 -31.52
C LYS A 2 10.98 -12.21 -31.27
N LYS A 3 9.77 -12.75 -31.40
CA LYS A 3 8.53 -12.06 -31.03
C LYS A 3 8.62 -11.76 -29.54
N ASN A 4 8.54 -10.48 -29.17
CA ASN A 4 8.21 -10.08 -27.81
C ASN A 4 6.80 -10.58 -27.57
N ASN A 5 6.67 -11.66 -26.80
CA ASN A 5 5.41 -11.97 -26.14
C ASN A 5 5.21 -10.90 -25.08
N TYR A 6 4.67 -9.74 -25.50
CA TYR A 6 3.76 -9.04 -24.61
C TYR A 6 2.69 -10.07 -24.29
N ILE A 7 2.65 -10.51 -23.05
CA ILE A 7 1.43 -11.12 -22.54
C ILE A 7 0.40 -10.03 -22.76
N ASP A 8 -0.58 -10.33 -23.62
CA ASP A 8 -1.69 -9.44 -23.97
C ASP A 8 -2.07 -8.64 -22.73
N ASP A 9 -2.10 -7.30 -22.84
CA ASP A 9 -2.38 -6.38 -21.74
C ASP A 9 -3.45 -6.97 -20.83
N ILE A 10 -3.05 -7.52 -19.68
CA ILE A 10 -3.99 -8.10 -18.75
C ILE A 10 -4.66 -6.93 -18.05
N ILE A 11 -5.74 -6.44 -18.67
CA ILE A 11 -6.71 -5.51 -18.11
C ILE A 11 -7.47 -6.28 -17.03
N LEU A 12 -6.83 -6.51 -15.89
CA LEU A 12 -7.51 -6.95 -14.69
C LEU A 12 -7.99 -5.72 -13.93
N GLU A 13 -9.24 -5.74 -13.52
CA GLU A 13 -9.76 -4.80 -12.54
C GLU A 13 -9.10 -5.09 -11.17
N PRO A 14 -8.66 -4.09 -10.38
CA PRO A 14 -7.83 -4.32 -9.19
C PRO A 14 -8.48 -5.16 -8.12
N TYR A 15 -9.79 -5.06 -7.96
CA TYR A 15 -10.49 -5.94 -7.04
C TYR A 15 -10.45 -7.39 -7.52
N ALA A 16 -10.62 -7.65 -8.82
CA ALA A 16 -10.45 -8.99 -9.40
C ALA A 16 -9.04 -9.55 -9.14
N LEU A 17 -7.99 -8.71 -9.27
CA LEU A 17 -6.63 -9.11 -8.94
C LEU A 17 -6.46 -9.42 -7.44
N ILE A 18 -6.88 -8.52 -6.56
CA ILE A 18 -6.82 -8.69 -5.09
C ILE A 18 -7.49 -10.02 -4.70
N LYS A 19 -8.70 -10.26 -5.22
CA LYS A 19 -9.45 -11.50 -5.01
C LYS A 19 -8.68 -12.72 -5.51
N SER A 20 -8.17 -12.68 -6.75
CA SER A 20 -7.35 -13.76 -7.33
C SER A 20 -6.16 -14.09 -6.44
N LYS A 21 -5.44 -13.09 -5.90
CA LYS A 21 -4.27 -13.33 -5.04
C LYS A 21 -4.63 -13.95 -3.70
N TYR A 22 -5.70 -13.52 -3.05
CA TYR A 22 -6.18 -14.24 -1.88
C TYR A 22 -6.55 -15.69 -2.20
N ASN A 23 -7.19 -15.95 -3.35
CA ASN A 23 -7.55 -17.32 -3.79
C ASN A 23 -6.33 -18.19 -4.14
N GLU A 24 -5.25 -17.60 -4.65
CA GLU A 24 -3.97 -18.29 -4.86
C GLU A 24 -3.28 -18.68 -3.53
N GLY A 25 -3.79 -18.18 -2.40
CA GLY A 25 -3.29 -18.45 -1.05
C GLY A 25 -2.34 -17.39 -0.50
N TYR A 26 -2.29 -16.20 -1.10
CA TYR A 26 -1.67 -15.05 -0.44
C TYR A 26 -2.48 -14.68 0.81
N THR A 27 -1.77 -14.36 1.89
CA THR A 27 -2.39 -14.03 3.18
C THR A 27 -2.34 -12.53 3.45
N HIS A 28 -1.45 -11.81 2.77
CA HIS A 28 -1.25 -10.38 2.91
C HIS A 28 -1.28 -9.74 1.52
N ILE A 29 -2.02 -8.65 1.39
CA ILE A 29 -1.99 -7.80 0.21
C ILE A 29 -1.72 -6.38 0.69
N ALA A 30 -0.64 -5.77 0.21
CA ALA A 30 -0.31 -4.38 0.49
C ALA A 30 -0.60 -3.51 -0.73
N ILE A 31 -1.34 -2.43 -0.51
CA ILE A 31 -1.73 -1.44 -1.51
C ILE A 31 -1.03 -0.12 -1.16
N GLY A 32 -0.18 0.33 -2.08
CA GLY A 32 0.65 1.50 -1.96
C GLY A 32 -0.04 2.72 -2.55
N GLU A 33 -0.34 3.71 -1.73
CA GLU A 33 -1.14 4.87 -2.11
C GLU A 33 -0.31 6.16 -2.19
N SER A 34 -0.72 7.09 -3.05
CA SER A 34 -0.25 8.47 -3.04
C SER A 34 -1.21 9.32 -2.23
N HIS A 35 -0.71 9.90 -1.14
CA HIS A 35 -1.54 10.54 -0.10
C HIS A 35 -2.53 11.57 -0.65
N ASN A 36 -2.16 12.24 -1.74
CA ASN A 36 -2.92 13.33 -2.34
C ASN A 36 -3.97 12.91 -3.38
N GLU A 37 -4.21 11.61 -3.57
CA GLU A 37 -5.05 11.10 -4.66
C GLU A 37 -6.45 10.66 -4.22
N ASN A 38 -7.35 11.63 -4.07
CA ASN A 38 -8.74 11.43 -3.58
C ASN A 38 -9.50 10.32 -4.34
N LYS A 39 -9.35 10.26 -5.67
CA LYS A 39 -10.04 9.26 -6.51
C LYS A 39 -9.63 7.84 -6.15
N PHE A 40 -8.37 7.64 -5.78
CA PHE A 40 -7.86 6.34 -5.39
C PHE A 40 -8.41 5.91 -4.02
N HIS A 41 -8.44 6.82 -3.04
CA HIS A 41 -9.09 6.59 -1.75
C HIS A 41 -10.56 6.16 -1.89
N ASN A 42 -11.32 6.84 -2.76
CA ASN A 42 -12.71 6.51 -3.04
C ASN A 42 -12.87 5.12 -3.70
N TYR A 43 -11.96 4.77 -4.61
CA TYR A 43 -11.95 3.45 -5.22
C TYR A 43 -11.68 2.36 -4.18
N ILE A 44 -10.65 2.52 -3.34
CA ILE A 44 -10.32 1.58 -2.27
C ILE A 44 -11.48 1.42 -1.29
N LEU A 45 -12.09 2.53 -0.88
CA LEU A 45 -13.31 2.53 -0.05
C LEU A 45 -14.42 1.67 -0.68
N SER A 46 -14.64 1.80 -1.98
CA SER A 46 -15.71 1.08 -2.70
C SER A 46 -15.51 -0.44 -2.78
N ILE A 47 -14.26 -0.92 -2.73
CA ILE A 47 -13.94 -2.35 -2.88
C ILE A 47 -13.78 -3.08 -1.54
N ILE A 48 -13.53 -2.39 -0.43
CA ILE A 48 -13.38 -3.01 0.90
C ILE A 48 -14.57 -3.91 1.29
N PRO A 49 -15.84 -3.48 1.14
CA PRO A 49 -16.99 -4.34 1.44
C PRO A 49 -16.98 -5.63 0.62
N LYS A 50 -16.67 -5.54 -0.68
CA LYS A 50 -16.62 -6.70 -1.59
C LYS A 50 -15.49 -7.65 -1.22
N ILE A 51 -14.31 -7.12 -0.89
CA ILE A 51 -13.18 -7.93 -0.42
C ILE A 51 -13.58 -8.66 0.86
N HIS A 52 -14.14 -7.97 1.84
CA HIS A 52 -14.49 -8.62 3.10
C HIS A 52 -15.59 -9.67 2.95
N GLN A 53 -16.65 -9.39 2.18
CA GLN A 53 -17.75 -10.33 1.96
C GLN A 53 -17.28 -11.65 1.32
N GLU A 54 -16.34 -11.59 0.38
CA GLU A 54 -15.91 -12.77 -0.38
C GLU A 54 -14.66 -13.43 0.18
N ILE A 55 -13.75 -12.65 0.78
CA ILE A 55 -12.47 -13.14 1.28
C ILE A 55 -12.50 -13.32 2.80
N GLY A 56 -13.22 -12.49 3.55
CA GLY A 56 -13.21 -12.48 5.01
C GLY A 56 -11.91 -11.90 5.58
N LEU A 57 -11.70 -10.60 5.40
CA LEU A 57 -10.55 -9.90 5.98
C LEU A 57 -10.56 -10.01 7.50
N THR A 58 -9.42 -10.39 8.08
CA THR A 58 -9.26 -10.49 9.54
C THR A 58 -8.73 -9.21 10.16
N ASN A 59 -7.96 -8.43 9.40
CA ASN A 59 -7.57 -7.06 9.78
C ASN A 59 -7.39 -6.18 8.53
N LEU A 60 -7.66 -4.89 8.72
CA LEU A 60 -7.21 -3.81 7.84
C LEU A 60 -6.10 -3.04 8.54
N CYS A 61 -4.91 -2.95 7.95
CA CYS A 61 -3.81 -2.15 8.48
C CYS A 61 -3.76 -0.82 7.73
N LEU A 62 -3.80 0.29 8.47
CA LEU A 62 -3.77 1.65 7.94
C LEU A 62 -2.54 2.38 8.45
N GLU A 63 -1.89 3.13 7.56
CA GLU A 63 -0.85 4.11 7.91
C GLU A 63 -1.49 5.30 8.63
N ILE A 64 -1.74 5.11 9.92
CA ILE A 64 -2.27 6.06 10.90
C ILE A 64 -1.38 5.91 12.13
N GLU A 65 -1.14 6.99 12.86
CA GLU A 65 -0.32 6.94 14.07
C GLU A 65 -0.79 5.85 15.04
N SER A 66 0.11 4.97 15.43
CA SER A 66 -0.20 3.80 16.25
C SER A 66 -0.75 4.12 17.63
N ASP A 67 -0.52 5.32 18.14
CA ASP A 67 -1.09 5.79 19.39
C ASP A 67 -2.58 6.19 19.24
N ASN A 68 -3.12 6.27 18.02
CA ASN A 68 -4.56 6.28 17.74
C ASN A 68 -5.23 4.91 17.98
N GLN A 69 -4.47 3.82 18.18
CA GLN A 69 -5.03 2.48 18.30
C GLN A 69 -6.06 2.35 19.44
N VAL A 70 -5.88 3.10 20.54
CA VAL A 70 -6.83 3.10 21.67
C VAL A 70 -8.16 3.70 21.24
N ASP A 71 -8.15 4.84 20.55
CA ASP A 71 -9.37 5.49 20.07
C ASP A 71 -10.01 4.69 18.92
N LEU A 72 -9.23 4.03 18.06
CA LEU A 72 -9.74 3.07 17.07
C LEU A 72 -10.50 1.92 17.72
N ILE A 73 -9.97 1.33 18.79
CA ILE A 73 -10.64 0.23 19.51
C ILE A 73 -11.94 0.73 20.17
N LYS A 74 -11.94 1.94 20.74
CA LYS A 74 -13.14 2.54 21.33
C LYS A 74 -14.18 2.83 20.25
N TYR A 75 -13.78 3.39 19.12
CA TYR A 75 -14.66 3.62 17.97
C TYR A 75 -15.24 2.29 17.47
N PHE A 76 -14.41 1.27 17.27
CA PHE A 76 -14.84 -0.05 16.81
C PHE A 76 -15.93 -0.67 17.71
N LYS A 77 -15.78 -0.54 19.04
CA LYS A 77 -16.73 -1.11 20.02
C LYS A 77 -18.01 -0.30 20.19
N THR A 78 -17.92 1.03 20.07
CA THR A 78 -19.01 1.93 20.47
C THR A 78 -19.69 2.62 19.30
N GLN A 79 -19.04 2.65 18.13
CA GLN A 79 -19.41 3.45 16.96
C GLN A 79 -19.63 4.94 17.27
N ASN A 80 -19.08 5.43 18.39
CA ASN A 80 -19.21 6.81 18.81
C ASN A 80 -18.24 7.70 18.03
N SER A 81 -18.78 8.62 17.23
CA SER A 81 -18.04 9.52 16.35
C SER A 81 -17.03 10.42 17.08
N VAL A 82 -17.17 10.64 18.39
CA VAL A 82 -16.17 11.37 19.20
C VAL A 82 -14.79 10.73 19.08
N TYR A 83 -14.69 9.40 19.03
CA TYR A 83 -13.40 8.71 18.91
C TYR A 83 -12.81 8.83 17.51
N LEU A 84 -13.65 8.74 16.46
CA LEU A 84 -13.20 8.97 15.09
C LEU A 84 -12.70 10.40 14.89
N ASN A 85 -13.43 11.38 15.43
CA ASN A 85 -13.04 12.79 15.37
C ASN A 85 -11.70 13.06 16.06
N LYS A 86 -11.39 12.37 17.16
CA LYS A 86 -10.07 12.46 17.82
C LYS A 86 -8.93 11.98 16.92
N ILE A 87 -9.15 10.87 16.20
CA ILE A 87 -8.18 10.34 15.24
C ILE A 87 -7.95 11.35 14.12
N ILE A 88 -9.03 11.85 13.50
CA ILE A 88 -8.96 12.84 12.42
C ILE A 88 -8.22 14.10 12.88
N GLN A 89 -8.58 14.65 14.04
CA GLN A 89 -7.93 15.85 14.59
C GLN A 89 -6.45 15.65 14.85
N LYS A 90 -6.04 14.44 15.23
CA LYS A 90 -4.64 14.12 15.48
C LYS A 90 -3.86 14.04 14.17
N GLU A 91 -4.37 13.32 13.18
CA GLU A 91 -3.77 13.24 11.85
C GLU A 91 -3.70 14.65 11.22
N TYR A 92 -4.71 15.49 11.44
CA TYR A 92 -4.71 16.88 10.93
C TYR A 92 -3.55 17.71 11.48
N LYS A 93 -3.05 17.40 12.69
CA LYS A 93 -1.85 18.06 13.22
C LYS A 93 -0.59 17.69 12.42
N LEU A 94 -0.53 16.50 11.83
CA LEU A 94 0.58 16.12 10.94
C LEU A 94 0.58 16.99 9.67
N LEU A 95 -0.60 17.29 9.12
CA LEU A 95 -0.72 18.24 8.00
C LEU A 95 -0.11 19.61 8.36
N SER A 96 -0.40 20.12 9.56
CA SER A 96 0.16 21.39 10.03
C SER A 96 1.68 21.38 10.23
N ARG A 97 2.31 20.19 10.26
CA ARG A 97 3.77 20.00 10.31
C ARG A 97 4.42 19.84 8.94
N GLY A 98 3.64 19.91 7.85
CA GLY A 98 4.14 19.83 6.47
C GLY A 98 4.07 18.44 5.84
N TYR A 99 3.44 17.45 6.50
CA TYR A 99 3.21 16.14 5.89
C TYR A 99 2.13 16.24 4.78
N PRO A 100 2.38 15.69 3.58
CA PRO A 100 1.50 15.86 2.42
C PRO A 100 0.28 14.93 2.50
N LEU A 101 -0.62 15.19 3.45
CA LEU A 101 -1.79 14.37 3.75
C LEU A 101 -3.10 14.98 3.25
N GLU A 102 -3.05 16.09 2.51
CA GLU A 102 -4.21 16.86 2.06
C GLU A 102 -5.26 15.98 1.38
N GLY A 103 -4.85 15.04 0.52
CA GLY A 103 -5.79 14.15 -0.17
C GLY A 103 -6.41 13.07 0.71
N ARG A 104 -5.83 12.74 1.87
CA ARG A 104 -6.51 11.89 2.86
C ARG A 104 -7.64 12.62 3.56
N PHE A 105 -7.51 13.93 3.79
CA PHE A 105 -8.57 14.76 4.39
C PHE A 105 -9.63 15.19 3.38
N ASN A 106 -9.21 15.53 2.17
CA ASN A 106 -10.11 15.94 1.09
C ASN A 106 -10.76 14.74 0.38
N GLY A 107 -10.15 13.55 0.52
CA GLY A 107 -10.71 12.28 0.08
C GLY A 107 -11.39 11.54 1.21
N ASN A 108 -11.97 10.38 0.88
CA ASN A 108 -12.74 9.59 1.83
C ASN A 108 -11.87 8.59 2.63
N TYR A 109 -10.60 8.94 2.92
CA TYR A 109 -9.68 8.04 3.63
C TYR A 109 -10.24 7.67 5.02
N PHE A 110 -10.78 8.63 5.77
CA PHE A 110 -11.34 8.33 7.09
C PHE A 110 -12.68 7.58 7.03
N GLU A 111 -13.41 7.64 5.91
CA GLU A 111 -14.60 6.79 5.69
C GLU A 111 -14.23 5.31 5.56
N ILE A 112 -12.97 4.98 5.23
CA ILE A 112 -12.46 3.61 5.28
C ILE A 112 -12.53 3.06 6.71
N ILE A 113 -12.24 3.89 7.73
CA ILE A 113 -12.32 3.50 9.15
C ILE A 113 -13.77 3.20 9.54
N GLU A 114 -14.70 4.06 9.12
CA GLU A 114 -16.13 3.88 9.35
C GLU A 114 -16.64 2.59 8.69
N THR A 115 -16.29 2.40 7.42
CA THR A 115 -16.71 1.25 6.62
C THR A 115 -16.18 -0.06 7.20
N ALA A 116 -14.89 -0.12 7.54
CA ALA A 116 -14.30 -1.29 8.19
C ALA A 116 -14.96 -1.57 9.55
N THR A 117 -15.29 -0.55 10.33
CA THR A 117 -16.01 -0.70 11.60
C THR A 117 -17.42 -1.27 11.41
N LYS A 118 -18.20 -0.73 10.47
CA LYS A 118 -19.55 -1.25 10.13
C LYS A 118 -19.53 -2.70 9.67
N LEU A 119 -18.45 -3.12 9.01
CA LEU A 119 -18.24 -4.49 8.54
C LEU A 119 -17.60 -5.41 9.59
N ASN A 120 -17.39 -4.95 10.83
CA ASN A 120 -16.68 -5.68 11.89
C ASN A 120 -15.26 -6.14 11.48
N ILE A 121 -14.57 -5.36 10.65
CA ILE A 121 -13.17 -5.58 10.30
C ILE A 121 -12.29 -4.85 11.32
N PRO A 122 -11.48 -5.57 12.12
CA PRO A 122 -10.54 -4.92 13.03
C PRO A 122 -9.51 -4.08 12.29
N ILE A 123 -9.24 -2.88 12.80
CA ILE A 123 -8.26 -1.94 12.23
C ILE A 123 -6.99 -1.92 13.08
N LYS A 124 -5.83 -1.98 12.41
CA LYS A 124 -4.51 -1.76 13.01
C LYS A 124 -3.92 -0.44 12.51
N ALA A 125 -3.68 0.48 13.43
CA ALA A 125 -2.86 1.66 13.17
C ALA A 125 -1.38 1.24 13.28
N ILE A 126 -0.63 1.38 12.19
CA ILE A 126 0.72 0.81 12.11
C ILE A 126 1.83 1.86 12.13
N ASP A 127 1.52 3.15 12.04
CA ASP A 127 2.56 4.17 11.83
C ASP A 127 3.14 4.78 13.12
N ASN A 128 4.25 5.50 12.98
CA ASN A 128 4.93 6.26 14.00
C ASN A 128 5.76 7.40 13.37
N HIS A 129 5.09 8.44 12.86
CA HIS A 129 5.67 9.67 12.33
C HIS A 129 6.56 10.35 13.40
N GLY A 130 7.85 10.01 13.42
CA GLY A 130 8.91 10.74 14.11
C GLY A 130 9.50 11.86 13.22
N ASP A 131 10.34 12.73 13.78
CA ASP A 131 10.90 13.89 13.06
C ASP A 131 11.71 13.50 11.80
N ASP A 132 11.44 14.16 10.67
CA ASP A 132 11.82 13.82 9.27
C ASP A 132 13.34 13.65 8.96
N SER A 133 13.95 12.52 9.31
CA SER A 133 15.27 12.13 8.77
C SER A 133 15.25 10.75 8.09
N GLU A 134 16.15 10.45 7.16
CA GLU A 134 16.23 9.12 6.50
C GLU A 134 16.41 7.96 7.51
N GLU A 135 17.04 8.24 8.66
CA GLU A 135 17.15 7.30 9.77
C GLU A 135 15.78 7.00 10.41
N VAL A 136 14.82 7.92 10.27
CA VAL A 136 13.43 7.76 10.72
C VAL A 136 12.59 6.91 9.76
N LEU A 137 12.77 6.98 8.43
CA LEU A 137 11.99 6.13 7.52
C LEU A 137 12.20 4.64 7.78
N SER A 138 13.46 4.19 7.89
CA SER A 138 13.77 2.79 8.23
C SER A 138 13.27 2.41 9.63
N LYS A 139 13.37 3.31 10.62
CA LYS A 139 12.81 3.09 11.97
C LYS A 139 11.28 2.98 11.93
N ARG A 140 10.61 3.81 11.11
CA ARG A 140 9.17 3.76 10.85
C ARG A 140 8.77 2.45 10.21
N ASP A 141 9.46 2.01 9.17
CA ASP A 141 9.16 0.75 8.49
C ASP A 141 9.34 -0.47 9.42
N ASN A 142 10.39 -0.48 10.25
CA ASN A 142 10.57 -1.49 11.29
C ASN A 142 9.44 -1.47 12.31
N TYR A 143 9.04 -0.28 12.74
CA TYR A 143 7.92 -0.10 13.65
C TYR A 143 6.60 -0.59 13.03
N MET A 144 6.26 -0.14 11.82
CA MET A 144 5.08 -0.57 11.05
C MET A 144 5.04 -2.08 10.90
N THR A 145 6.16 -2.68 10.48
CA THR A 145 6.31 -4.13 10.35
C THR A 145 5.96 -4.86 11.65
N SER A 146 6.47 -4.37 12.79
CA SER A 146 6.20 -4.98 14.11
C SER A 146 4.73 -4.97 14.53
N LYS A 147 3.90 -4.10 13.94
CA LYS A 147 2.46 -3.97 14.25
C LYS A 147 1.57 -4.78 13.33
N ILE A 148 2.08 -5.21 12.17
CA ILE A 148 1.31 -5.95 11.18
C ILE A 148 1.09 -7.38 11.69
N PRO A 149 -0.17 -7.88 11.76
CA PRO A 149 -0.45 -9.25 12.17
C PRO A 149 0.17 -10.26 11.20
N LEU A 150 0.90 -11.26 11.70
CA LEU A 150 1.56 -12.27 10.85
C LEU A 150 0.65 -13.43 10.41
N LYS A 151 -0.63 -13.43 10.81
CA LYS A 151 -1.61 -14.49 10.52
C LYS A 151 -2.96 -13.89 10.15
N GLY A 152 -3.68 -14.59 9.27
CA GLY A 152 -5.00 -14.20 8.81
C GLY A 152 -5.00 -13.71 7.36
N LYS A 153 -6.05 -12.99 6.99
CA LYS A 153 -6.23 -12.37 5.68
C LYS A 153 -6.14 -10.86 5.88
N ILE A 154 -4.97 -10.31 5.60
CA ILE A 154 -4.58 -8.95 5.95
C ILE A 154 -4.56 -8.09 4.69
N LEU A 155 -5.27 -6.97 4.73
CA LEU A 155 -5.13 -5.91 3.75
C LEU A 155 -4.34 -4.77 4.39
N LEU A 156 -3.28 -4.31 3.74
CA LEU A 156 -2.50 -3.17 4.17
C LEU A 156 -2.72 -2.02 3.20
N TYR A 157 -3.06 -0.85 3.72
CA TYR A 157 -3.22 0.39 2.95
C TYR A 157 -2.31 1.46 3.54
N LEU A 158 -1.25 1.76 2.81
CA LEU A 158 -0.15 2.63 3.26
C LEU A 158 0.48 3.33 2.08
N GLY A 159 1.20 4.42 2.36
CA GLY A 159 1.91 5.24 1.41
C GLY A 159 2.82 4.39 0.53
N ALA A 160 2.82 4.71 -0.77
CA ALA A 160 3.59 3.98 -1.76
C ALA A 160 5.06 3.91 -1.35
N GLY A 161 5.62 4.96 -0.73
CA GLY A 161 6.99 4.98 -0.18
C GLY A 161 7.34 3.74 0.66
N HIS A 162 6.49 3.38 1.60
CA HIS A 162 6.69 2.25 2.53
C HIS A 162 6.60 0.87 1.83
N ILE A 163 6.01 0.81 0.64
CA ILE A 163 6.01 -0.38 -0.21
C ILE A 163 7.17 -0.32 -1.22
N THR A 164 7.44 0.85 -1.80
CA THR A 164 8.39 1.05 -2.89
C THR A 164 9.84 1.03 -2.44
N HIS A 165 10.10 1.22 -1.15
CA HIS A 165 11.44 1.12 -0.57
C HIS A 165 11.79 -0.27 -0.04
N ASP A 166 11.02 -1.32 -0.36
CA ASP A 166 11.31 -2.70 0.07
C ASP A 166 11.59 -2.79 1.58
N ALA A 167 10.92 -1.97 2.38
CA ALA A 167 11.16 -1.94 3.82
C ALA A 167 10.09 -2.78 4.51
N VAL A 168 8.81 -2.40 4.44
CA VAL A 168 7.74 -3.20 5.08
C VAL A 168 7.62 -4.61 4.48
N PRO A 169 7.53 -4.81 3.14
CA PRO A 169 7.45 -6.16 2.57
C PRO A 169 8.65 -7.05 2.90
N TYR A 170 9.86 -6.49 2.83
CA TYR A 170 11.10 -7.19 3.15
C TYR A 170 11.22 -7.55 4.64
N LEU A 171 10.93 -6.59 5.51
CA LEU A 171 10.99 -6.78 6.96
C LEU A 171 9.93 -7.79 7.41
N LEU A 172 8.75 -7.80 6.79
CA LEU A 172 7.74 -8.84 7.01
C LEU A 172 8.25 -10.23 6.61
N ASN A 173 8.90 -10.35 5.44
CA ASN A 173 9.47 -11.63 5.00
C ASN A 173 10.65 -12.06 5.90
N LYS A 174 11.44 -11.12 6.44
CA LYS A 174 12.48 -11.39 7.44
C LYS A 174 11.90 -11.91 8.75
N GLN A 175 10.84 -11.28 9.26
CA GLN A 175 10.18 -11.69 10.50
C GLN A 175 9.46 -13.04 10.35
N LYS A 176 8.88 -13.30 9.17
CA LYS A 176 8.22 -14.56 8.85
C LYS A 176 8.63 -15.04 7.46
N PRO A 177 9.73 -15.81 7.37
CA PRO A 177 10.13 -16.44 6.12
C PRO A 177 8.97 -17.28 5.58
N LYS A 178 8.65 -17.14 4.28
CA LYS A 178 7.50 -17.77 3.59
C LYS A 178 6.15 -17.09 3.82
N LEU A 179 6.11 -15.87 4.37
CA LEU A 179 4.89 -15.06 4.34
C LEU A 179 4.48 -14.83 2.88
N ARG A 180 3.25 -15.22 2.52
CA ARG A 180 2.72 -14.99 1.17
C ARG A 180 2.12 -13.58 1.10
N LEU A 181 2.94 -12.62 0.71
CA LEU A 181 2.61 -11.21 0.55
C LEU A 181 2.58 -10.83 -0.95
N TYR A 182 1.55 -10.10 -1.35
CA TYR A 182 1.44 -9.50 -2.68
C TYR A 182 1.41 -7.98 -2.57
N THR A 183 2.07 -7.27 -3.49
CA THR A 183 2.16 -5.81 -3.47
C THR A 183 1.53 -5.19 -4.72
N ILE A 184 0.69 -4.19 -4.52
CA ILE A 184 0.02 -3.40 -5.56
C ILE A 184 0.39 -1.94 -5.33
N TYR A 185 0.75 -1.23 -6.39
CA TYR A 185 1.18 0.16 -6.33
C TYR A 185 0.20 1.03 -7.11
N GLN A 186 -0.17 2.18 -6.55
CA GLN A 186 -0.77 3.23 -7.35
C GLN A 186 0.26 3.80 -8.32
N ALA A 187 -0.05 3.78 -9.62
CA ALA A 187 0.67 4.55 -10.62
C ALA A 187 0.31 6.02 -10.46
N ASN A 188 1.32 6.87 -10.25
CA ASN A 188 1.11 8.31 -10.16
C ASN A 188 0.77 8.88 -11.56
N SER A 189 -0.30 9.66 -11.65
CA SER A 189 -0.75 10.35 -12.86
C SER A 189 0.31 11.31 -13.46
N ALA A 190 1.24 11.79 -12.64
CA ALA A 190 2.38 12.63 -13.06
C ALA A 190 3.53 11.83 -13.70
N ASN A 191 3.49 10.50 -13.68
CA ASN A 191 4.48 9.65 -14.37
C ASN A 191 3.80 8.48 -15.11
N PRO A 192 2.96 8.79 -16.13
CA PRO A 192 2.09 7.83 -16.82
C PRO A 192 2.85 6.73 -17.58
N SER A 193 4.17 6.87 -17.77
CA SER A 193 5.00 5.88 -18.47
C SER A 193 5.40 4.66 -17.61
N GLY A 194 5.11 4.71 -16.30
CA GLY A 194 5.51 3.67 -15.33
C GLY A 194 7.03 3.55 -15.16
N LEU A 195 7.84 4.50 -15.67
CA LEU A 195 9.30 4.39 -15.70
C LEU A 195 9.93 4.29 -14.30
N TYR A 196 9.37 5.02 -13.33
CA TYR A 196 9.81 4.98 -11.94
C TYR A 196 9.54 3.59 -11.33
N ILE A 197 8.33 3.06 -11.53
CA ILE A 197 7.94 1.72 -11.08
C ILE A 197 8.80 0.64 -11.75
N LYS A 198 9.10 0.77 -13.06
CA LYS A 198 10.02 -0.12 -13.78
C LYS A 198 11.45 -0.11 -13.20
N LYS A 199 11.98 1.05 -12.82
CA LYS A 199 13.30 1.17 -12.16
C LYS A 199 13.31 0.54 -10.77
N LEU A 200 12.21 0.68 -10.04
CA LEU A 200 12.04 0.18 -8.69
C LEU A 200 11.90 -1.35 -8.64
N ILE A 201 11.11 -1.93 -9.54
CA ILE A 201 11.01 -3.39 -9.74
C ILE A 201 12.37 -3.99 -10.11
N LYS A 202 13.18 -3.30 -10.93
CA LYS A 202 14.55 -3.72 -11.28
C LYS A 202 15.50 -3.74 -10.06
N TYR A 203 15.29 -2.86 -9.08
CA TYR A 203 16.04 -2.84 -7.83
C TYR A 203 15.67 -4.03 -6.93
N PHE A 204 14.38 -4.32 -6.76
CA PHE A 204 13.89 -5.46 -5.96
C PHE A 204 14.38 -6.81 -6.46
N LYS A 205 14.52 -6.95 -7.79
CA LYS A 205 15.11 -8.12 -8.43
C LYS A 205 16.58 -8.36 -8.08
N LYS A 206 17.36 -7.30 -7.82
CA LYS A 206 18.76 -7.44 -7.35
C LYS A 206 18.83 -7.98 -5.93
N LEU A 207 17.80 -7.73 -5.12
CA LEU A 207 17.75 -8.13 -3.72
C LEU A 207 17.10 -9.51 -3.52
N ASN A 208 16.51 -10.10 -4.57
CA ASN A 208 15.84 -11.41 -4.53
C ASN A 208 14.60 -11.42 -3.60
N LEU A 209 13.86 -10.30 -3.53
CA LEU A 209 12.90 -10.04 -2.45
C LEU A 209 11.41 -10.14 -2.80
N SER A 210 11.00 -10.17 -4.07
CA SER A 210 9.60 -10.44 -4.39
C SER A 210 9.42 -11.00 -5.79
N ASP A 211 8.45 -11.90 -5.94
CA ASP A 211 8.11 -12.49 -7.23
C ASP A 211 7.14 -11.63 -8.05
N ARG A 212 6.37 -10.68 -7.46
CA ARG A 212 5.27 -9.99 -8.19
C ARG A 212 4.89 -8.63 -7.55
N ALA A 213 5.07 -7.56 -8.32
CA ALA A 213 4.64 -6.20 -8.05
C ALA A 213 3.88 -5.68 -9.29
N VAL A 214 2.73 -5.03 -9.11
CA VAL A 214 1.96 -4.46 -10.24
C VAL A 214 1.58 -3.01 -10.01
N ALA A 215 1.53 -2.23 -11.09
CA ALA A 215 1.11 -0.84 -11.06
C ALA A 215 -0.36 -0.72 -11.48
N PHE A 216 -1.12 0.06 -10.73
CA PHE A 216 -2.52 0.35 -11.00
C PHE A 216 -2.70 1.80 -11.46
N ASP A 217 -3.23 1.99 -12.66
CA ASP A 217 -3.68 3.30 -13.12
C ASP A 217 -5.15 3.52 -12.73
N TYR A 218 -5.37 4.39 -11.75
CA TYR A 218 -6.70 4.69 -11.23
C TYR A 218 -7.50 5.66 -12.13
N SER A 219 -6.86 6.34 -13.09
CA SER A 219 -7.54 7.20 -14.06
C SER A 219 -8.37 6.38 -15.06
N ASN A 220 -7.98 5.12 -15.24
CA ASN A 220 -8.75 4.09 -15.94
C ASN A 220 -8.78 2.81 -15.09
N PRO A 221 -9.75 2.67 -14.15
CA PRO A 221 -9.75 1.63 -13.12
C PRO A 221 -9.88 0.20 -13.66
N LYS A 222 -10.06 0.03 -14.97
CA LYS A 222 -9.99 -1.26 -15.65
C LYS A 222 -8.55 -1.71 -15.90
N THR A 223 -7.57 -0.81 -15.84
CA THR A 223 -6.21 -1.04 -16.35
C THR A 223 -5.24 -1.23 -15.19
N ILE A 224 -4.65 -2.42 -15.12
CA ILE A 224 -3.46 -2.71 -14.32
C ILE A 224 -2.35 -2.99 -15.31
N GLU A 225 -1.22 -2.30 -15.17
CA GLU A 225 0.00 -2.72 -15.85
C GLU A 225 0.66 -3.80 -15.01
N ILE A 226 0.50 -5.06 -15.46
CA ILE A 226 1.16 -6.21 -14.87
C ILE A 226 2.57 -6.32 -15.45
N PHE A 227 3.57 -6.12 -14.62
CA PHE A 227 4.96 -6.40 -14.99
C PHE A 227 5.30 -7.84 -14.60
N GLU A 228 5.20 -8.77 -15.55
CA GLU A 228 5.66 -10.15 -15.33
C GLU A 228 7.20 -10.23 -15.34
N MET A 229 7.77 -10.83 -14.30
CA MET A 229 9.19 -10.76 -13.94
C MET A 229 10.17 -11.52 -14.87
N GLU A 230 9.68 -12.30 -15.83
CA GLU A 230 10.53 -13.18 -16.65
C GLU A 230 11.17 -12.52 -17.88
N SER A 231 10.65 -11.39 -18.40
CA SER A 231 11.07 -10.87 -19.71
C SER A 231 12.21 -9.85 -19.72
N LEU A 232 12.70 -9.37 -18.56
CA LEU A 232 13.59 -8.20 -18.51
C LEU A 232 15.03 -8.47 -18.03
N TYR A 233 15.44 -9.73 -17.87
CA TYR A 233 16.80 -10.07 -17.38
C TYR A 233 17.92 -9.68 -18.37
N ASN A 234 17.63 -9.52 -19.66
CA ASN A 234 18.68 -9.40 -20.69
C ASN A 234 19.09 -7.99 -21.08
N ILE A 235 18.44 -6.93 -20.58
CA ILE A 235 18.59 -5.63 -21.23
C ILE A 235 19.65 -4.73 -20.61
N LEU A 236 19.81 -4.57 -19.29
CA LEU A 236 20.79 -3.57 -18.81
C LEU A 236 21.36 -3.84 -17.41
N SER A 237 22.64 -4.19 -17.38
CA SER A 237 23.60 -3.86 -16.31
C SER A 237 24.83 -3.25 -16.99
N PRO A 238 25.64 -2.37 -16.36
CA PRO A 238 25.49 -1.69 -15.06
C PRO A 238 25.45 -0.15 -15.22
N ILE A 239 24.74 0.58 -14.35
CA ILE A 239 25.00 2.03 -14.15
C ILE A 239 25.02 2.33 -12.64
N PRO A 240 26.02 3.08 -12.13
CA PRO A 240 26.15 3.42 -10.72
C PRO A 240 25.16 4.52 -10.34
N TRP A 241 24.60 4.44 -9.13
CA TRP A 241 23.63 5.39 -8.60
C TRP A 241 24.36 6.53 -7.90
N HIS A 242 24.39 7.70 -8.51
CA HIS A 242 24.51 8.98 -7.80
C HIS A 242 23.19 9.73 -7.99
N ALA A 243 22.76 10.39 -6.92
CA ALA A 243 21.55 11.20 -6.76
C ALA A 243 20.93 11.73 -8.06
N ILE A 244 19.63 11.50 -8.25
CA ILE A 244 18.81 12.34 -9.12
C ILE A 244 17.83 13.08 -8.22
N ILE A 245 18.26 14.25 -7.75
CA ILE A 245 17.37 15.33 -7.34
C ILE A 245 16.86 15.93 -8.66
N LEU A 246 15.56 15.85 -8.92
CA LEU A 246 14.91 16.68 -9.95
C LEU A 246 14.16 17.79 -9.23
N HIS A 247 14.77 18.97 -9.20
CA HIS A 247 14.07 20.24 -9.02
C HIS A 247 13.27 20.57 -10.30
N PRO A 248 12.24 21.43 -10.19
CA PRO A 248 11.15 21.58 -11.17
C PRO A 248 11.57 21.77 -12.63
#